data_AF-A0AAJ1XBC8-F1
#
_entry.id   AF-A0AAJ1XBC8-F1
#
_cell.length_a   1.000
_cell.length_b   1.000
_cell.length_c   1.000
_cell.angle_alpha   90.00
_cell.angle_beta   90.00
_cell.angle_gamma   90.00
#
_symmetry.space_group_name_H-M   'P 1'
#
loop_
_entity.id
_entity.type
_entity.pdbx_description
1 polymer ?
#
loop_
_entity_poly.entity_id
_entity_poly.type
_entity_poly.pdbx_seq_one_letter_code
_entity_poly.pdbx_strand_id
1 'polypeptide(L)'
;MSILEENADSLFSDQANFVQRCKDFAIDNWVHVVLLAHPNKEKKELKDKEIGNLEKTDISGSNNIPNKADNIISVERIWGDNREFDALITSLK
;
A
#
# COMPACT_ATOMS: atom_id res chain seq x y z
N MET A 1 27.18 -0.41 -10.23
CA MET A 1 25.79 -0.73 -10.54
C MET A 1 25.49 -0.19 -11.92
N SER A 2 24.57 -0.80 -12.67
CA SER A 2 24.15 -0.21 -13.94
C SER A 2 23.41 1.10 -13.68
N ILE A 3 23.41 2.03 -14.64
CA ILE A 3 22.66 3.30 -14.55
C ILE A 3 21.17 3.03 -14.25
N LEU A 4 20.62 1.90 -14.71
CA LEU A 4 19.24 1.50 -14.46
C LEU A 4 19.00 1.13 -13.00
N GLU A 5 19.96 0.45 -12.35
CA GLU A 5 19.86 0.07 -10.94
C GLU A 5 19.95 1.30 -10.03
N GLU A 6 20.87 2.24 -10.31
CA GLU A 6 21.01 3.48 -9.53
C GLU A 6 19.76 4.37 -9.60
N ASN A 7 19.08 4.40 -10.75
CA ASN A 7 17.82 5.12 -10.92
C ASN A 7 16.63 4.44 -10.23
N ALA A 8 16.64 3.12 -10.12
CA ALA A 8 15.60 2.39 -9.39
C ALA A 8 15.73 2.62 -7.88
N ASP A 9 16.95 2.56 -7.35
CA ASP A 9 17.23 2.82 -5.94
C ASP A 9 16.89 4.25 -5.52
N SER A 10 17.21 5.24 -6.37
CA SER A 10 16.83 6.64 -6.11
C SER A 10 15.31 6.83 -6.09
N LEU A 11 14.59 6.21 -7.04
CA LEU A 11 13.13 6.26 -7.10
C LEU A 11 12.47 5.67 -5.85
N PHE A 12 12.94 4.50 -5.38
CA PHE A 12 12.39 3.88 -4.16
C PHE A 12 12.71 4.70 -2.90
N SER A 13 13.89 5.32 -2.85
CA SER A 13 14.23 6.26 -1.76
C SER A 13 13.29 7.46 -1.76
N ASP A 14 13.03 8.06 -2.92
CA ASP A 14 12.19 9.24 -3.05
C ASP A 14 10.72 8.98 -2.66
N GLN A 15 10.19 7.82 -2.99
CA GLN A 15 8.85 7.40 -2.56
C GLN A 15 8.77 7.25 -1.04
N ALA A 16 9.75 6.61 -0.40
CA ALA A 16 9.79 6.51 1.06
C ALA A 16 9.92 7.90 1.72
N ASN A 17 10.73 8.79 1.14
CA ASN A 17 10.89 10.16 1.62
C ASN A 17 9.61 10.98 1.46
N PHE A 18 8.83 10.76 0.39
CA PHE A 18 7.52 11.37 0.23
C PHE A 18 6.57 11.00 1.37
N VAL A 19 6.47 9.71 1.72
CA VAL A 19 5.62 9.26 2.83
C VAL A 19 6.07 9.87 4.16
N GLN A 20 7.39 9.99 4.39
CA GLN A 20 7.90 10.68 5.57
C GLN A 20 7.44 12.14 5.62
N ARG A 21 7.59 12.88 4.52
CA ARG A 21 7.13 14.28 4.46
C ARG A 21 5.63 14.42 4.70
N CYS A 22 4.82 13.45 4.24
CA CYS A 22 3.39 13.41 4.56
C CYS A 22 3.13 13.25 6.06
N LYS A 23 3.88 12.36 6.73
CA LYS A 23 3.78 12.16 8.17
C LYS A 23 4.22 13.40 8.95
N ASP A 24 5.35 14.00 8.57
CA ASP A 24 5.86 15.22 9.20
C ASP A 24 4.83 16.35 9.07
N PHE A 25 4.28 16.55 7.86
CA PHE A 25 3.21 17.51 7.61
C PHE A 25 1.96 17.26 8.47
N ALA A 26 1.52 16.00 8.59
CA ALA A 26 0.36 15.63 9.39
C ALA A 26 0.55 15.98 10.88
N ILE A 27 1.74 15.71 11.42
CA ILE A 27 2.11 16.00 12.81
C ILE A 27 2.20 17.51 13.03
N ASP A 28 2.93 18.23 12.17
CA ASP A 28 3.18 19.66 12.31
C ASP A 28 1.90 20.49 12.21
N ASN A 29 0.92 20.03 11.43
CA ASN A 29 -0.31 20.77 11.15
C ASN A 29 -1.55 20.19 11.86
N TRP A 30 -1.42 19.11 12.63
CA TRP A 30 -2.55 18.45 13.30
C TRP A 30 -3.68 18.06 12.34
N VAL A 31 -3.32 17.44 11.22
CA VAL A 31 -4.28 16.99 10.19
C VAL A 31 -4.15 15.49 9.92
N HIS A 32 -5.20 14.91 9.34
CA HIS A 32 -5.15 13.55 8.82
C HIS A 32 -4.72 13.57 7.35
N VAL A 33 -3.67 12.80 7.03
CA VAL A 33 -3.27 12.53 5.65
C VAL A 33 -3.65 11.09 5.30
N VAL A 34 -4.45 10.94 4.25
CA VAL A 34 -4.79 9.63 3.67
C VAL A 34 -4.04 9.50 2.35
N LEU A 35 -3.09 8.57 2.31
CA LEU A 35 -2.34 8.24 1.11
C LEU A 35 -2.91 6.95 0.50
N LEU A 36 -3.27 7.00 -0.78
CA LEU A 36 -3.68 5.83 -1.55
C LEU A 36 -2.47 5.22 -2.26
N ALA A 37 -2.28 3.91 -2.10
CA ALA A 37 -1.25 3.16 -2.78
C ALA A 37 -1.85 1.92 -3.44
N HIS A 38 -1.33 1.59 -4.62
CA HIS A 38 -1.70 0.35 -5.30
C HIS A 38 -0.91 -0.83 -4.74
N PRO A 39 -1.46 -2.05 -4.75
CA PRO A 39 -0.69 -3.24 -4.50
C PRO A 39 0.25 -3.56 -5.68
N ASN A 40 1.23 -4.43 -5.45
CA ASN A 40 2.10 -4.98 -6.48
C ASN A 40 1.29 -5.72 -7.54
N LYS A 41 1.72 -5.63 -8.81
CA LYS A 41 1.01 -6.18 -9.98
C LYS A 41 0.78 -7.69 -9.93
N GLU A 42 1.53 -8.40 -9.09
CA GLU A 42 1.43 -9.85 -8.93
C GLU A 42 0.19 -10.26 -8.12
N LYS A 43 -0.43 -9.32 -7.40
CA LYS A 43 -1.62 -9.56 -6.61
C LYS A 43 -2.87 -9.55 -7.48
N LYS A 44 -3.72 -10.55 -7.23
CA LYS A 44 -4.93 -10.83 -8.00
C LYS A 44 -6.16 -10.46 -7.20
N GLU A 45 -7.22 -10.16 -7.95
CA GLU A 45 -8.56 -9.98 -7.42
C GLU A 45 -9.07 -11.25 -6.72
N LEU A 46 -9.75 -11.07 -5.59
CA LEU A 46 -10.41 -12.16 -4.87
C LEU A 46 -11.65 -12.62 -5.66
N LYS A 47 -11.83 -13.93 -5.78
CA LYS A 47 -13.00 -14.54 -6.45
C LYS A 47 -13.85 -15.37 -5.50
N ASP A 48 -15.17 -15.27 -5.68
CA ASP A 48 -16.20 -16.02 -4.98
C ASP A 48 -16.09 -15.93 -3.45
N LYS A 49 -15.53 -16.96 -2.81
CA LYS A 49 -15.40 -17.08 -1.35
C LYS A 49 -13.97 -16.87 -0.87
N GLU A 50 -13.06 -16.41 -1.75
CA GLU A 50 -11.69 -16.06 -1.36
C GLU A 50 -11.70 -14.86 -0.39
N ILE A 51 -10.83 -14.92 0.61
CA ILE A 51 -10.71 -13.91 1.67
C ILE A 51 -9.24 -13.56 1.83
N GLY A 52 -8.89 -12.30 1.62
CA GLY A 52 -7.58 -11.72 1.96
C GLY A 52 -6.42 -12.23 1.11
N ASN A 53 -5.76 -11.31 0.41
CA ASN A 53 -4.60 -11.56 -0.46
C ASN A 53 -3.52 -10.47 -0.31
N LEU A 54 -3.79 -9.39 0.43
CA LEU A 54 -2.85 -8.29 0.61
C LEU A 54 -2.18 -8.33 1.99
N GLU A 55 -0.86 -8.18 1.96
CA GLU A 55 0.04 -8.04 3.09
C GLU A 55 0.79 -6.69 3.02
N LYS A 56 1.48 -6.31 4.10
CA LYS A 56 2.25 -5.05 4.17
C LYS A 56 3.30 -4.93 3.05
N THR A 57 3.92 -6.05 2.69
CA THR A 57 4.95 -6.14 1.65
C THR A 57 4.39 -6.00 0.24
N ASP A 58 3.06 -6.02 0.10
CA ASP A 58 2.41 -5.96 -1.20
C ASP A 58 2.11 -4.53 -1.63
N ILE A 59 2.42 -3.52 -0.82
CA ILE A 59 2.31 -2.11 -1.22
C ILE A 59 3.34 -1.83 -2.30
N SER A 60 2.89 -1.30 -3.44
CA SER A 60 3.78 -1.00 -4.56
C SER A 60 4.69 0.18 -4.26
N GLY A 61 5.90 0.11 -4.82
CA GLY A 61 6.93 1.11 -4.65
C GLY A 61 7.96 0.67 -3.61
N SER A 62 8.33 1.59 -2.73
CA SER A 62 9.34 1.33 -1.71
C SER A 62 8.82 0.40 -0.60
N ASN A 63 9.58 -0.65 -0.32
CA ASN A 63 9.35 -1.57 0.81
C ASN A 63 9.38 -0.89 2.19
N ASN A 64 9.80 0.38 2.26
CA ASN A 64 9.85 1.15 3.50
C ASN A 64 8.60 2.02 3.73
N ILE A 65 7.66 2.08 2.78
CA ILE A 65 6.36 2.75 2.96
C ILE A 65 5.61 2.21 4.19
N PRO A 66 5.48 0.88 4.41
CA PRO A 66 4.75 0.34 5.55
C PRO A 66 5.34 0.77 6.91
N ASN A 67 6.65 0.95 6.99
CA ASN A 67 7.33 1.35 8.23
C ASN A 67 7.11 2.83 8.57
N LYS A 68 6.72 3.65 7.59
CA LYS A 68 6.50 5.09 7.76
C LYS A 68 5.03 5.45 7.96
N ALA A 69 4.10 4.61 7.50
CA ALA A 69 2.67 4.79 7.69
C ALA A 69 2.24 4.44 9.13
N ASP A 70 1.34 5.23 9.71
CA ASP A 70 0.81 4.97 11.06
C ASP A 70 -0.29 3.90 11.08
N ASN A 71 -1.07 3.83 10.00
CA ASN A 71 -2.10 2.82 9.78
C ASN A 71 -2.05 2.37 8.33
N ILE A 72 -2.28 1.07 8.10
CA ILE A 72 -2.38 0.48 6.78
C ILE A 72 -3.71 -0.26 6.72
N ILE A 73 -4.56 0.14 5.79
CA ILE A 73 -5.88 -0.46 5.57
C ILE A 73 -5.86 -1.01 4.15
N SER A 74 -5.97 -2.33 3.99
CA SER A 74 -6.22 -2.92 2.69
C SER A 74 -7.71 -2.93 2.39
N VAL A 75 -8.03 -2.73 1.12
CA VAL A 75 -9.39 -2.84 0.59
C VAL A 75 -9.33 -3.78 -0.60
N GLU A 76 -9.99 -4.92 -0.48
CA GLU A 76 -9.95 -5.98 -1.48
C GLU A 76 -11.38 -6.27 -1.94
N ARG A 77 -11.68 -5.96 -3.20
CA ARG A 77 -12.97 -6.26 -3.79
C ARG A 77 -13.09 -7.76 -4.04
N ILE A 78 -14.24 -8.33 -3.70
CA ILE A 78 -14.59 -9.70 -4.07
C ILE A 78 -15.44 -9.68 -5.34
N TRP A 79 -15.03 -10.48 -6.31
CA TRP A 79 -15.74 -10.68 -7.57
C TRP A 79 -16.41 -12.05 -7.61
N GLY A 80 -17.38 -12.23 -8.50
CA GLY A 80 -18.15 -13.48 -8.63
C GLY A 80 -19.56 -13.35 -8.08
N ASP A 81 -20.43 -14.25 -8.53
CA ASP A 81 -21.87 -14.20 -8.25
C ASP A 81 -22.24 -14.78 -6.89
N ASN A 82 -21.36 -15.62 -6.32
CA ASN A 82 -21.56 -16.27 -5.03
C ASN A 82 -20.90 -15.50 -3.87
N ARG A 83 -20.50 -14.25 -4.09
CA ARG A 83 -19.87 -13.42 -3.06
C ARG A 83 -20.89 -13.08 -1.96
N GLU A 84 -20.47 -13.21 -0.71
CA GLU A 84 -21.31 -12.88 0.45
C GLU A 84 -21.22 -11.38 0.81
N PHE A 85 -20.16 -10.71 0.35
CA PHE A 85 -19.89 -9.29 0.56
C PHE A 85 -19.09 -8.71 -0.60
N ASP A 86 -19.17 -7.40 -0.82
CA ASP A 86 -18.53 -6.75 -1.97
C ASP A 86 -17.03 -6.46 -1.77
N ALA A 87 -16.59 -6.23 -0.53
CA ALA A 87 -15.20 -5.93 -0.24
C ALA A 87 -14.80 -6.40 1.17
N LEU A 88 -13.56 -6.87 1.28
CA LEU A 88 -12.87 -7.11 2.53
C LEU A 88 -12.04 -5.87 2.90
N ILE A 89 -12.19 -5.39 4.13
CA ILE A 89 -11.39 -4.29 4.67
C ILE A 89 -10.57 -4.85 5.82
N THR A 90 -9.24 -4.84 5.68
CA THR A 90 -8.33 -5.39 6.68
C THR A 90 -7.38 -4.33 7.18
N SER A 91 -7.27 -4.19 8.50
CA SER A 91 -6.19 -3.42 9.10
C SER A 91 -4.93 -4.27 9.09
N LEU A 92 -3.98 -3.94 8.22
CA LEU A 92 -2.67 -4.60 8.12
C LEU A 92 -1.70 -4.03 9.15
N LYS A 93 -2.11 -3.84 10.40
CA LYS A 93 -1.26 -3.21 11.42
C LYS A 93 -0.21 -4.15 11.97
#